data_AF-A0A0P9DBM7-F1
#
_entry.id   AF-A0A0P9DBM7-F1
#
_cell.length_a   1.000
_cell.length_b   1.000
_cell.length_c   1.000
_cell.angle_alpha   90.00
_cell.angle_beta   90.00
_cell.angle_gamma   90.00
#
_symmetry.space_group_name_H-M   'P 1'
#
loop_
_entity.id
_entity.type
_entity.pdbx_description
1 polymer ?
#
loop_
_entity_poly.entity_id
_entity_poly.type
_entity_poly.pdbx_seq_one_letter_code
_entity_poly.pdbx_strand_id
1 'polypeptide(L)'
;MIQSKERQAEALVALVPHLPGEQRAVALQPGLEAALLIGNEWVRAEALTALAPQLPGPLLQRALEAPLMIRDEWERAKALVALAPQLPDEPRAVALQQSLEAALMIQDEGWRAQVLRVLAPQLSGPLLQYGLEATRKNEMWRMWVPAALFSRRSDLAPMLPSVRYALANHLLTLKDRRRRDVLMFCATESLFTPPILSPATVSLIAAHIAEICQEWRWL
;
A
#
# COMPACT_ATOMS: atom_id res chain seq x y z
N MET A 1 -5.57 -28.65 -23.74
CA MET A 1 -4.39 -27.87 -24.17
C MET A 1 -4.19 -26.58 -23.36
N ILE A 2 -5.21 -25.75 -23.12
CA ILE A 2 -5.06 -24.45 -22.41
C ILE A 2 -4.56 -24.62 -20.96
N GLN A 3 -5.19 -25.49 -20.17
CA GLN A 3 -4.75 -25.78 -18.79
C GLN A 3 -3.32 -26.34 -18.68
N SER A 4 -2.82 -26.99 -19.73
CA SER A 4 -1.44 -27.48 -19.77
C SER A 4 -0.44 -26.34 -19.96
N LYS A 5 -0.82 -25.28 -20.68
CA LYS A 5 0.03 -24.11 -20.93
C LYS A 5 0.06 -23.17 -19.72
N GLU A 6 -1.07 -22.98 -19.04
CA GLU A 6 -1.12 -22.21 -17.79
C GLU A 6 -0.27 -22.85 -16.68
N ARG A 7 -0.41 -24.17 -16.44
CA ARG A 7 0.44 -24.86 -15.46
C ARG A 7 1.92 -24.81 -15.82
N GLN A 8 2.24 -24.87 -17.11
CA GLN A 8 3.62 -24.74 -17.58
C GLN A 8 4.15 -23.32 -17.33
N ALA A 9 3.31 -22.30 -17.56
CA ALA A 9 3.66 -20.91 -17.31
C ALA A 9 3.87 -20.66 -15.80
N GLU A 10 2.96 -21.15 -14.96
CA GLU A 10 3.06 -21.08 -13.50
C GLU A 10 4.33 -21.78 -12.98
N ALA A 11 4.61 -22.99 -13.47
CA ALA A 11 5.81 -23.73 -13.08
C ALA A 11 7.09 -22.98 -13.46
N LEU A 12 7.12 -22.38 -14.66
CA LEU A 12 8.29 -21.66 -15.14
C LEU A 12 8.52 -20.37 -14.35
N VAL A 13 7.45 -19.61 -14.04
CA VAL A 13 7.50 -18.44 -13.16
C VAL A 13 8.01 -18.81 -11.76
N ALA A 14 7.51 -19.91 -11.19
CA ALA A 14 7.92 -20.36 -9.87
C ALA A 14 9.39 -20.80 -9.81
N LEU A 15 9.93 -21.34 -10.91
CA LEU A 15 11.31 -21.81 -10.98
C LEU A 15 12.33 -20.68 -11.14
N VAL A 16 12.01 -19.61 -11.88
CA VAL A 16 12.95 -18.52 -12.20
C VAL A 16 13.67 -17.95 -10.95
N PRO A 17 12.98 -17.61 -9.85
CA PRO A 17 13.63 -17.12 -8.62
C PRO A 17 14.66 -18.08 -8.00
N HIS A 18 14.51 -19.39 -8.25
CA HIS A 18 15.33 -20.44 -7.67
C HIS A 18 16.50 -20.88 -8.57
N LEU A 19 16.56 -20.39 -9.81
CA LEU A 19 17.66 -20.71 -10.71
C LEU A 19 18.94 -19.94 -10.35
N PRO A 20 20.13 -20.52 -10.49
CA PRO A 20 21.40 -19.85 -10.25
C PRO A 20 21.82 -18.96 -11.44
N GLY A 21 22.32 -17.75 -11.14
CA GLY A 21 23.09 -16.90 -12.04
C GLY A 21 22.62 -16.85 -13.50
N GLU A 22 23.42 -17.42 -14.40
CA GLU A 22 23.21 -17.42 -15.84
C GLU A 22 21.91 -18.14 -16.26
N GLN A 23 21.55 -19.24 -15.59
CA GLN A 23 20.32 -19.97 -15.89
C GLN A 23 19.08 -19.12 -15.60
N ARG A 24 19.13 -18.32 -14.53
CA ARG A 24 18.09 -17.35 -14.23
C ARG A 24 18.02 -16.26 -15.31
N ALA A 25 19.17 -15.71 -15.70
CA ALA A 25 19.23 -14.67 -16.73
C ALA A 25 18.57 -15.12 -18.05
N VAL A 26 18.88 -16.35 -18.49
CA VAL A 26 18.28 -16.97 -19.69
C VAL A 26 16.79 -17.28 -19.49
N ALA A 27 16.36 -17.62 -18.28
CA ALA A 27 14.98 -17.97 -17.97
C ALA A 27 14.04 -16.77 -17.72
N LEU A 28 14.57 -15.56 -17.51
CA LEU A 28 13.74 -14.38 -17.19
C LEU A 28 12.84 -13.95 -18.35
N GLN A 29 13.34 -13.96 -19.59
CA GLN A 29 12.52 -13.63 -20.75
C GLN A 29 11.38 -14.64 -20.96
N PRO A 30 11.62 -15.96 -21.08
CA PRO A 30 10.53 -16.93 -21.20
C PRO A 30 9.64 -16.97 -19.95
N GLY A 31 10.18 -16.67 -18.76
CA GLY A 31 9.40 -16.49 -17.52
C GLY A 31 8.43 -15.33 -17.58
N LEU A 32 8.88 -14.19 -18.09
CA LEU A 32 8.00 -13.05 -18.30
C LEU A 32 6.95 -13.36 -19.37
N GLU A 33 7.35 -13.92 -20.52
CA GLU A 33 6.39 -14.30 -21.58
C GLU A 33 5.33 -15.29 -21.07
N ALA A 34 5.75 -16.26 -20.27
CA ALA A 34 4.85 -17.18 -19.57
C ALA A 34 3.88 -16.42 -18.65
N ALA A 35 4.37 -15.54 -17.77
CA ALA A 35 3.55 -14.74 -16.88
C ALA A 35 2.50 -13.91 -17.64
N LEU A 36 2.89 -13.31 -18.78
CA LEU A 36 2.01 -12.49 -19.61
C LEU A 36 0.88 -13.28 -20.27
N LEU A 37 1.05 -14.59 -20.47
CA LEU A 37 0.05 -15.48 -21.07
C LEU A 37 -0.95 -16.06 -20.05
N ILE A 38 -0.72 -15.84 -18.75
CA ILE A 38 -1.62 -16.33 -17.70
C ILE A 38 -2.97 -15.61 -17.82
N GLY A 39 -4.05 -16.38 -18.00
CA GLY A 39 -5.39 -15.85 -18.19
C GLY A 39 -6.00 -15.34 -16.87
N ASN A 40 -5.68 -16.00 -15.76
CA ASN A 40 -6.12 -15.59 -14.44
C ASN A 40 -5.35 -14.34 -13.97
N GLU A 41 -6.07 -13.24 -13.70
CA GLU A 41 -5.46 -11.95 -13.36
C GLU A 41 -4.68 -11.98 -12.05
N TRP A 42 -5.19 -12.68 -11.03
CA TRP A 42 -4.51 -12.83 -9.75
C TRP A 42 -3.20 -13.60 -9.90
N VAL A 43 -3.23 -14.75 -10.59
CA VAL A 43 -2.02 -15.54 -10.84
C VAL A 43 -1.01 -14.75 -11.68
N ARG A 44 -1.49 -13.97 -12.66
CA ARG A 44 -0.64 -13.08 -13.46
C ARG A 44 0.00 -11.98 -12.62
N ALA A 45 -0.74 -11.34 -11.72
CA ALA A 45 -0.20 -10.31 -10.84
C ALA A 45 0.86 -10.86 -9.89
N GLU A 46 0.60 -12.01 -9.24
CA GLU A 46 1.57 -12.70 -8.38
C GLU A 46 2.83 -13.10 -9.15
N ALA A 47 2.69 -13.59 -10.39
CA ALA A 47 3.81 -13.90 -11.26
C ALA A 47 4.68 -12.67 -11.55
N LEU A 48 4.06 -11.54 -11.91
CA LEU A 48 4.77 -10.28 -12.15
C LEU A 48 5.44 -9.76 -10.88
N THR A 49 4.79 -9.85 -9.72
CA THR A 49 5.37 -9.48 -8.43
C THR A 49 6.59 -10.33 -8.08
N ALA A 50 6.56 -11.64 -8.34
CA ALA A 50 7.68 -12.54 -8.08
C ALA A 50 8.88 -12.29 -9.02
N LEU A 51 8.60 -11.96 -10.29
CA LEU A 51 9.63 -11.66 -11.27
C LEU A 51 10.24 -10.28 -11.10
N ALA A 52 9.47 -9.28 -10.63
CA ALA A 52 9.87 -7.88 -10.59
C ALA A 52 11.31 -7.63 -10.09
N PRO A 53 11.77 -8.16 -8.93
CA PRO A 53 13.11 -7.88 -8.40
C PRO A 53 14.28 -8.36 -9.27
N GLN A 54 13.98 -9.15 -10.31
CA GLN A 54 14.95 -9.86 -11.13
C GLN A 54 14.94 -9.35 -12.57
N LEU A 55 13.96 -8.51 -12.97
CA LEU A 55 13.80 -8.09 -14.34
C LEU A 55 14.83 -7.01 -14.73
N PRO A 56 15.68 -7.25 -15.76
CA PRO A 56 16.53 -6.21 -16.33
C PRO A 56 15.69 -5.18 -17.09
N GLY A 57 16.24 -3.98 -17.27
CA GLY A 57 15.55 -2.81 -17.85
C GLY A 57 14.64 -3.09 -19.06
N PRO A 58 15.09 -3.78 -20.13
CA PRO A 58 14.25 -4.08 -21.29
C PRO A 58 13.02 -4.94 -20.96
N LEU A 59 13.18 -5.94 -20.08
CA LEU A 59 12.08 -6.80 -19.66
C LEU A 59 11.16 -6.10 -18.68
N LEU A 60 11.69 -5.19 -17.86
CA LEU A 60 10.91 -4.40 -16.93
C LEU A 60 9.92 -3.48 -17.66
N GLN A 61 10.35 -2.82 -18.74
CA GLN A 61 9.46 -2.00 -19.58
C GLN A 61 8.30 -2.83 -20.14
N ARG A 62 8.59 -4.04 -20.61
CA ARG A 62 7.56 -4.96 -21.10
C ARG A 62 6.62 -5.42 -19.99
N ALA A 63 7.13 -5.66 -18.78
CA ALA A 63 6.32 -6.05 -17.63
C ALA A 63 5.36 -4.96 -17.16
N LEU A 64 5.67 -3.67 -17.38
CA LEU A 64 4.81 -2.55 -16.96
C LEU A 64 3.50 -2.44 -17.74
N GLU A 65 3.45 -2.93 -18.97
CA GLU A 65 2.23 -2.90 -19.78
C GLU A 65 1.16 -3.86 -19.23
N ALA A 66 1.58 -4.92 -18.54
CA ALA A 66 0.72 -6.01 -18.14
C ALA A 66 -0.25 -5.67 -17.00
N PRO A 67 0.17 -4.99 -15.90
CA PRO A 67 -0.75 -4.53 -14.88
C PRO A 67 -1.85 -3.60 -15.42
N LEU A 68 -1.59 -2.83 -16.46
CA LEU A 68 -2.57 -1.93 -17.07
C LEU A 68 -3.75 -2.67 -17.72
N MET A 69 -3.57 -3.94 -18.05
CA MET A 69 -4.59 -4.80 -18.63
C MET A 69 -5.35 -5.62 -17.56
N ILE A 70 -4.94 -5.54 -16.29
CA ILE A 70 -5.63 -6.20 -15.17
C ILE A 70 -6.86 -5.38 -14.79
N ARG A 71 -8.02 -6.03 -14.79
CA ARG A 71 -9.30 -5.39 -14.44
C ARG A 71 -9.43 -5.22 -12.94
N ASP A 72 -9.11 -6.27 -12.20
CA ASP A 72 -9.16 -6.24 -10.74
C ASP A 72 -8.20 -5.17 -10.17
N GLU A 73 -8.76 -4.19 -9.46
CA GLU A 73 -8.04 -3.04 -8.95
C GLU A 73 -6.95 -3.42 -7.94
N TRP A 74 -7.22 -4.45 -7.14
CA TRP A 74 -6.31 -4.92 -6.11
C TRP A 74 -5.09 -5.60 -6.74
N GLU A 75 -5.31 -6.50 -7.70
CA GLU A 75 -4.24 -7.18 -8.43
C GLU A 75 -3.42 -6.21 -9.29
N ARG A 76 -4.09 -5.24 -9.94
CA ARG A 76 -3.43 -4.17 -10.69
C ARG A 76 -2.51 -3.34 -9.78
N ALA A 77 -3.03 -2.91 -8.63
CA ALA A 77 -2.26 -2.08 -7.70
C ALA A 77 -1.05 -2.82 -7.13
N LYS A 78 -1.21 -4.10 -6.75
CA LYS A 78 -0.11 -4.95 -6.25
C LYS A 78 0.98 -5.17 -7.29
N ALA A 79 0.62 -5.46 -8.54
CA ALA A 79 1.62 -5.68 -9.58
C ALA A 79 2.43 -4.40 -9.87
N LEU A 80 1.76 -3.24 -9.97
CA LEU A 80 2.42 -1.95 -10.17
C LEU A 80 3.35 -1.58 -9.02
N VAL A 81 2.91 -1.78 -7.76
CA VAL A 81 3.72 -1.42 -6.58
C VAL A 81 4.96 -2.30 -6.42
N ALA A 82 4.92 -3.53 -6.94
CA ALA A 82 6.05 -4.45 -6.94
C ALA A 82 7.08 -4.12 -8.03
N LEU A 83 6.64 -3.61 -9.18
CA LEU A 83 7.52 -3.20 -10.28
C LEU A 83 8.19 -1.83 -10.00
N ALA A 84 7.51 -0.94 -9.27
CA ALA A 84 7.98 0.42 -9.03
C ALA A 84 9.42 0.56 -8.48
N PRO A 85 9.90 -0.25 -7.53
CA PRO A 85 11.28 -0.14 -7.02
C PRO A 85 12.37 -0.40 -8.07
N GLN A 86 12.04 -1.05 -9.18
CA GLN A 86 12.98 -1.44 -10.22
C GLN A 86 13.09 -0.40 -11.34
N LEU A 87 12.19 0.59 -11.32
CA LEU A 87 12.05 1.57 -12.38
C LEU A 87 12.92 2.81 -12.14
N PRO A 88 13.38 3.48 -13.23
CA PRO A 88 13.94 4.82 -13.14
C PRO A 88 12.87 5.84 -12.72
N ASP A 89 13.30 7.02 -12.27
CA ASP A 89 12.46 7.98 -11.54
C ASP A 89 11.13 8.34 -12.21
N GLU A 90 11.12 8.64 -13.51
CA GLU A 90 9.88 9.02 -14.22
C GLU A 90 8.87 7.86 -14.34
N PRO A 91 9.21 6.70 -14.95
CA PRO A 91 8.33 5.53 -14.96
C PRO A 91 7.92 5.05 -13.57
N ARG A 92 8.81 5.19 -12.57
CA ARG A 92 8.51 4.87 -11.18
C ARG A 92 7.39 5.74 -10.62
N ALA A 93 7.45 7.05 -10.84
CA ALA A 93 6.40 7.96 -10.39
C ALA A 93 5.04 7.63 -11.03
N VAL A 94 5.04 7.35 -12.34
CA VAL A 94 3.82 6.95 -13.08
C VAL A 94 3.24 5.64 -12.54
N ALA A 95 4.07 4.61 -12.33
CA ALA A 95 3.63 3.32 -11.79
C ALA A 95 3.04 3.45 -10.38
N LEU A 96 3.67 4.26 -9.52
CA LEU A 96 3.18 4.53 -8.17
C LEU A 96 1.86 5.32 -8.18
N GLN A 97 1.70 6.27 -9.09
CA GLN A 97 0.45 6.99 -9.27
C GLN A 97 -0.68 6.05 -9.72
N GLN A 98 -0.44 5.22 -10.72
CA GLN A 98 -1.44 4.27 -11.21
C GLN A 98 -1.80 3.21 -10.15
N SER A 99 -0.82 2.79 -9.34
CA SER A 99 -1.07 1.91 -8.19
C SER A 99 -1.94 2.59 -7.13
N LEU A 100 -1.68 3.87 -6.84
CA LEU A 100 -2.49 4.67 -5.92
C LEU A 100 -3.93 4.84 -6.42
N GLU A 101 -4.11 5.18 -7.69
CA GLU A 101 -5.43 5.33 -8.31
C GLU A 101 -6.21 4.01 -8.28
N ALA A 102 -5.57 2.89 -8.65
CA ALA A 102 -6.18 1.57 -8.55
C ALA A 102 -6.57 1.24 -7.11
N ALA A 103 -5.68 1.47 -6.14
CA ALA A 103 -5.96 1.25 -4.72
C ALA A 103 -7.17 2.04 -4.23
N LEU A 104 -7.31 3.30 -4.65
CA LEU A 104 -8.43 4.17 -4.26
C LEU A 104 -9.77 3.72 -4.88
N MET A 105 -9.75 2.99 -5.99
CA MET A 105 -10.95 2.44 -6.63
C MET A 105 -11.46 1.14 -5.98
N ILE A 106 -10.65 0.50 -5.12
CA ILE A 106 -11.05 -0.70 -4.37
C ILE A 106 -12.19 -0.34 -3.41
N GLN A 107 -13.31 -1.05 -3.53
CA GLN A 107 -14.51 -0.84 -2.74
C GLN A 107 -14.36 -1.38 -1.30
N ASP A 108 -13.74 -2.55 -1.14
CA ASP A 108 -13.49 -3.14 0.17
C ASP A 108 -12.41 -2.35 0.91
N GLU A 109 -12.74 -1.88 2.11
CA GLU A 109 -11.85 -0.98 2.87
C GLU A 109 -10.62 -1.70 3.42
N GLY A 110 -10.77 -2.97 3.78
CA GLY A 110 -9.67 -3.79 4.31
C GLY A 110 -8.63 -4.08 3.22
N TRP A 111 -9.11 -4.47 2.04
CA TRP A 111 -8.25 -4.66 0.87
C TRP A 111 -7.63 -3.32 0.45
N ARG A 112 -8.39 -2.24 0.33
CA ARG A 112 -7.79 -0.94 0.04
C ARG A 112 -6.68 -0.56 1.02
N ALA A 113 -6.93 -0.68 2.33
CA ALA A 113 -5.95 -0.36 3.36
C ALA A 113 -4.69 -1.22 3.23
N GLN A 114 -4.83 -2.50 2.88
CA GLN A 114 -3.70 -3.40 2.73
C GLN A 114 -2.81 -3.03 1.54
N VAL A 115 -3.37 -2.63 0.39
CA VAL A 115 -2.57 -2.10 -0.74
C VAL A 115 -1.91 -0.79 -0.37
N LEU A 116 -2.64 0.15 0.23
CA LEU A 116 -2.11 1.46 0.58
C LEU A 116 -0.98 1.37 1.61
N ARG A 117 -1.05 0.40 2.53
CA ARG A 117 0.06 0.09 3.45
C ARG A 117 1.34 -0.35 2.73
N VAL A 118 1.22 -1.10 1.64
CA VAL A 118 2.38 -1.55 0.83
C VAL A 118 2.92 -0.39 -0.01
N LEU A 119 2.04 0.48 -0.50
CA LEU A 119 2.39 1.63 -1.34
C LEU A 119 3.01 2.79 -0.53
N ALA A 120 2.57 2.98 0.71
CA ALA A 120 2.92 4.10 1.59
C ALA A 120 4.42 4.45 1.70
N PRO A 121 5.33 3.46 1.85
CA PRO A 121 6.76 3.75 1.97
C PRO A 121 7.38 4.25 0.65
N GLN A 122 6.70 4.04 -0.48
CA GLN A 122 7.20 4.38 -1.81
C GLN A 122 6.69 5.73 -2.31
N LEU A 123 5.60 6.25 -1.73
CA LEU A 123 5.07 7.57 -2.10
C LEU A 123 5.98 8.68 -1.58
N SER A 124 6.01 9.82 -2.25
CA SER A 124 6.71 11.02 -1.75
C SER A 124 6.17 12.28 -2.40
N GLY A 125 6.31 13.42 -1.72
CA GLY A 125 5.95 14.72 -2.25
C GLY A 125 4.52 14.78 -2.80
N PRO A 126 4.32 15.10 -4.10
CA PRO A 126 2.99 15.27 -4.69
C PRO A 126 2.08 14.05 -4.61
N LEU A 127 2.62 12.83 -4.78
CA LEU A 127 1.79 11.61 -4.79
C LEU A 127 1.20 11.29 -3.42
N LEU A 128 1.96 11.59 -2.35
CA LEU A 128 1.46 11.45 -0.99
C LEU A 128 0.33 12.47 -0.72
N GLN A 129 0.51 13.72 -1.15
CA GLN A 129 -0.53 14.75 -1.01
C GLN A 129 -1.80 14.36 -1.77
N TYR A 130 -1.65 13.89 -3.01
CA TYR A 130 -2.77 13.39 -3.82
C TYR A 130 -3.53 12.27 -3.11
N GLY A 131 -2.81 11.28 -2.56
CA GLY A 131 -3.41 10.19 -1.78
C GLY A 131 -4.22 10.70 -0.60
N LEU A 132 -3.72 11.69 0.14
CA LEU A 132 -4.44 12.28 1.27
C LEU A 132 -5.67 13.08 0.84
N GLU A 133 -5.57 13.88 -0.22
CA GLU A 133 -6.69 14.63 -0.76
C GLU A 133 -7.83 13.72 -1.23
N ALA A 134 -7.50 12.59 -1.85
CA ALA A 134 -8.47 11.59 -2.27
C ALA A 134 -9.29 11.04 -1.08
N THR A 135 -8.65 10.86 0.08
CA THR A 135 -9.35 10.41 1.31
C THR A 135 -10.28 11.47 1.90
N ARG A 136 -9.97 12.76 1.71
CA ARG A 136 -10.76 13.85 2.27
C ARG A 136 -12.14 13.96 1.63
N LYS A 137 -12.24 13.62 0.35
CA LYS A 137 -13.46 13.70 -0.46
C LYS A 137 -14.50 12.62 -0.13
N ASN A 138 -14.10 11.53 0.52
CA ASN A 138 -15.00 10.41 0.83
C ASN A 138 -15.07 10.17 2.34
N GLU A 139 -16.25 10.35 2.93
CA GLU A 139 -16.47 10.25 4.38
C GLU A 139 -16.09 8.88 4.95
N MET A 140 -16.29 7.82 4.17
CA MET A 140 -15.98 6.44 4.53
C MET A 140 -14.46 6.23 4.64
N TRP A 141 -13.66 6.94 3.84
CA TRP A 141 -12.22 6.71 3.68
C TRP A 141 -11.35 7.59 4.59
N ARG A 142 -11.95 8.62 5.21
CA ARG A 142 -11.27 9.59 6.08
C ARG A 142 -10.55 8.96 7.28
N MET A 143 -11.00 7.79 7.73
CA MET A 143 -10.46 7.15 8.94
C MET A 143 -9.31 6.18 8.65
N TRP A 144 -9.48 5.26 7.70
CA TRP A 144 -8.60 4.09 7.56
C TRP A 144 -7.42 4.30 6.61
N VAL A 145 -7.61 5.09 5.56
CA VAL A 145 -6.57 5.29 4.55
C VAL A 145 -5.38 6.11 5.07
N PRO A 146 -5.58 7.23 5.80
CA PRO A 146 -4.45 7.92 6.42
C PRO A 146 -3.65 6.98 7.34
N ALA A 147 -4.31 6.22 8.22
CA ALA A 147 -3.63 5.26 9.09
C ALA A 147 -2.79 4.22 8.30
N ALA A 148 -3.34 3.67 7.21
CA ALA A 148 -2.62 2.75 6.34
C ALA A 148 -1.41 3.42 5.66
N LEU A 149 -1.57 4.65 5.16
CA LEU A 149 -0.50 5.45 4.54
C LEU A 149 0.61 5.85 5.51
N PHE A 150 0.36 5.81 6.81
CA PHE A 150 1.31 6.24 7.84
C PHE A 150 1.93 5.10 8.64
N SER A 151 1.34 3.91 8.59
CA SER A 151 1.72 2.72 9.39
C SER A 151 3.16 2.20 9.22
N ARG A 152 3.96 2.73 8.28
CA ARG A 152 5.36 2.33 8.03
C ARG A 152 6.34 3.49 7.83
N ARG A 153 5.95 4.74 8.10
CA ARG A 153 6.84 5.91 7.94
C ARG A 153 7.50 6.32 9.25
N SER A 154 8.81 6.56 9.18
CA SER A 154 9.61 7.09 10.29
C SER A 154 9.65 8.62 10.33
N ASP A 155 9.22 9.33 9.28
CA ASP A 155 9.30 10.79 9.11
C ASP A 155 7.91 11.47 9.15
N LEU A 156 7.30 11.55 10.34
CA LEU A 156 5.97 12.15 10.53
C LEU A 156 5.98 13.69 10.68
N ALA A 157 7.16 14.30 10.84
CA ALA A 157 7.31 15.72 11.19
C ALA A 157 6.58 16.72 10.24
N PRO A 158 6.67 16.60 8.90
CA PRO A 158 5.96 17.53 8.01
C PRO A 158 4.44 17.28 7.93
N MET A 159 3.92 16.24 8.59
CA MET A 159 2.54 15.75 8.44
C MET A 159 1.72 15.78 9.74
N LEU A 160 2.32 16.29 10.82
CA LEU A 160 1.69 16.53 12.11
C LEU A 160 0.33 17.25 12.04
N PRO A 161 0.13 18.27 11.17
CA PRO A 161 -1.17 18.95 11.07
C PRO A 161 -2.31 18.05 10.58
N SER A 162 -2.05 17.16 9.61
CA SER A 162 -3.06 16.26 9.04
C SER A 162 -3.40 15.13 10.00
N VAL A 163 -2.40 14.58 10.70
CA VAL A 163 -2.59 13.58 11.75
C VAL A 163 -3.37 14.19 12.93
N ARG A 164 -3.00 15.40 13.35
CA ARG A 164 -3.71 16.15 14.40
C ARG A 164 -5.16 16.44 14.00
N TYR A 165 -5.41 16.81 12.74
CA TYR A 165 -6.76 17.09 12.24
C TYR A 165 -7.64 15.83 12.21
N ALA A 166 -7.09 14.69 11.78
CA ALA A 166 -7.81 13.41 11.78
C ALA A 166 -8.14 12.94 13.20
N LEU A 167 -7.16 13.03 14.12
CA LEU A 167 -7.36 12.76 15.55
C LEU A 167 -8.41 13.69 16.16
N ALA A 168 -8.34 14.99 15.90
CA ALA A 168 -9.30 15.96 16.42
C ALA A 168 -10.73 15.70 15.93
N ASN A 169 -10.92 15.40 14.63
CA ASN A 169 -12.22 15.05 14.10
C ASN A 169 -12.76 13.73 14.68
N HIS A 170 -11.89 12.76 14.93
CA HIS A 170 -12.30 11.50 15.53
C HIS A 170 -12.64 11.65 17.01
N LEU A 171 -11.85 12.42 17.77
CA LEU A 171 -12.17 12.76 19.15
C LEU A 171 -13.46 13.58 19.24
N LEU A 172 -13.77 14.42 18.23
CA LEU A 172 -15.01 15.17 18.15
C LEU A 172 -16.25 14.26 18.02
N THR A 173 -16.15 13.09 17.38
CA THR A 173 -17.27 12.13 17.35
C THR A 173 -17.45 11.39 18.69
N LEU A 174 -16.44 11.46 19.56
CA LEU A 174 -16.42 10.86 20.89
C LEU A 174 -16.70 11.88 22.00
N LYS A 175 -16.86 13.18 21.66
CA LYS A 175 -16.97 14.29 22.63
C LYS A 175 -18.12 14.16 23.63
N ASP A 176 -19.20 13.50 23.23
CA ASP A 176 -20.40 13.29 24.05
C ASP A 176 -20.42 11.93 24.74
N ARG A 177 -19.39 11.09 24.53
CA ARG A 177 -19.25 9.79 25.18
C ARG A 177 -18.62 9.92 26.56
N ARG A 178 -18.92 8.98 27.46
CA ARG A 178 -18.34 8.97 28.81
C ARG A 178 -16.84 8.67 28.71
N ARG A 179 -16.04 9.37 29.53
CA ARG A 179 -14.57 9.24 29.61
C ARG A 179 -14.08 7.79 29.68
N ARG A 180 -14.77 6.93 30.43
CA ARG A 180 -14.44 5.50 30.57
C ARG A 180 -14.54 4.76 29.23
N ASP A 181 -15.55 5.05 28.43
CA ASP A 181 -15.82 4.34 27.18
C ASP A 181 -14.81 4.74 26.10
N VAL A 182 -14.38 6.01 26.12
CA VAL A 182 -13.34 6.52 25.23
C VAL A 182 -11.97 5.96 25.60
N LEU A 183 -11.64 5.88 26.89
CA LEU A 183 -10.38 5.26 27.35
C LEU A 183 -10.34 3.77 27.07
N MET A 184 -11.45 3.05 27.27
CA MET A 184 -11.56 1.63 26.91
C MET A 184 -11.38 1.45 25.41
N PHE A 185 -12.06 2.26 24.60
CA PHE A 185 -11.95 2.22 23.14
C PHE A 185 -10.52 2.47 22.65
N CYS A 186 -9.85 3.53 23.12
CA CYS A 186 -8.45 3.81 22.76
C CYS A 186 -7.47 2.72 23.23
N ALA A 187 -7.80 1.98 24.30
CA ALA A 187 -7.01 0.86 24.79
C ALA A 187 -7.28 -0.46 24.05
N THR A 188 -8.49 -0.64 23.48
CA THR A 188 -8.89 -1.88 22.77
C THR A 188 -8.72 -1.79 21.25
N GLU A 189 -8.97 -0.63 20.66
CA GLU A 189 -8.80 -0.35 19.23
C GLU A 189 -7.39 0.18 19.00
N SER A 190 -6.41 -0.74 19.02
CA SER A 190 -5.06 -0.76 18.43
C SER A 190 -4.34 0.52 17.91
N LEU A 191 -4.70 1.73 18.32
CA LEU A 191 -4.05 3.00 17.96
C LEU A 191 -2.62 3.09 18.51
N PHE A 192 -2.35 2.33 19.58
CA PHE A 192 -1.09 2.35 20.33
C PHE A 192 -0.43 0.98 20.52
N THR A 193 -1.00 -0.10 19.98
CA THR A 193 -0.39 -1.44 20.13
C THR A 193 0.87 -1.57 19.28
N PRO A 194 2.04 -1.89 19.88
CA PRO A 194 3.25 -2.26 19.14
C PRO A 194 2.98 -3.49 18.26
N PRO A 195 3.58 -3.59 17.05
CA PRO A 195 4.86 -2.99 16.68
C PRO A 195 4.78 -1.84 15.66
N ILE A 196 3.64 -1.15 15.53
CA ILE A 196 3.37 -0.26 14.38
C ILE A 196 3.93 1.17 14.54
N LEU A 197 4.15 1.67 15.76
CA LEU A 197 4.63 3.04 16.02
C LEU A 197 5.86 3.03 16.94
N SER A 198 6.85 3.88 16.64
CA SER A 198 8.03 4.02 17.49
C SER A 198 7.67 4.58 18.87
N PRO A 199 8.42 4.29 19.94
CA PRO A 199 8.14 4.83 21.28
C PRO A 199 8.07 6.35 21.34
N ALA A 200 8.90 7.04 20.53
CA ALA A 200 8.87 8.49 20.41
C ALA A 200 7.58 9.00 19.76
N THR A 201 7.09 8.30 18.73
CA THR A 201 5.84 8.61 18.03
C THR A 201 4.62 8.41 18.94
N VAL A 202 4.60 7.32 19.70
CA VAL A 202 3.55 7.06 20.69
C VAL A 202 3.50 8.17 21.75
N SER A 203 4.65 8.59 22.24
CA SER A 203 4.77 9.66 23.24
C SER A 203 4.25 11.00 22.71
N LEU A 204 4.55 11.32 21.45
CA LEU A 204 4.09 12.57 20.80
C LEU A 204 2.57 12.57 20.56
N ILE A 205 2.01 11.45 20.07
CA ILE A 205 0.55 11.32 19.88
C ILE A 205 -0.16 11.41 21.23
N ALA A 206 0.37 10.75 22.26
CA ALA A 206 -0.19 10.81 23.61
C ALA A 206 -0.20 12.25 24.18
N ALA A 207 0.88 13.02 23.95
CA ALA A 207 0.96 14.42 24.37
C ALA A 207 -0.11 15.29 23.69
N HIS A 208 -0.32 15.14 22.38
CA HIS A 208 -1.34 15.89 21.66
C HIS A 208 -2.77 15.51 22.05
N ILE A 209 -3.04 14.25 22.36
CA ILE A 209 -4.34 13.83 22.91
C ILE A 209 -4.54 14.47 24.28
N ALA A 210 -3.51 14.51 25.13
CA ALA A 210 -3.58 15.15 26.43
C ALA A 210 -3.88 16.66 26.32
N GLU A 211 -3.25 17.37 25.38
CA GLU A 211 -3.53 18.79 25.10
C GLU A 211 -4.99 19.01 24.65
N ILE A 212 -5.49 18.20 23.71
CA ILE A 212 -6.88 18.29 23.23
C ILE A 212 -7.87 18.00 24.38
N CYS A 213 -7.59 17.00 25.22
CA CYS A 213 -8.40 16.70 26.39
C CYS A 213 -8.36 17.83 27.43
N GLN A 214 -7.23 18.51 27.61
CA GLN A 214 -7.14 19.69 28.49
C GLN A 214 -7.97 20.86 27.96
N GLU A 215 -7.88 21.15 26.67
CA GLU A 215 -8.67 22.20 26.01
C GLU A 215 -10.18 21.94 26.16
N TRP A 216 -10.60 20.67 26.17
CA TRP A 216 -12.01 20.27 26.33
C TRP A 216 -12.45 20.09 27.80
N ARG A 217 -11.59 20.43 28.78
CA ARG A 217 -11.82 20.26 30.22
C ARG A 217 -12.16 18.81 30.62
N TRP A 218 -11.57 17.83 29.94
CA TRP A 218 -11.79 16.40 30.21
C TRP A 218 -10.91 15.84 31.34
N LEU A 219 -9.87 16.58 31.77
CA LEU A 219 -8.98 16.18 32.86
C LEU A 219 -9.53 16.57 34.22
#